data_AF-A0A7L5YJ24-F1
#
_entry.id   AF-A0A7L5YJ24-F1
#
_cell.length_a   1.000
_cell.length_b   1.000
_cell.length_c   1.000
_cell.angle_alpha   90.00
_cell.angle_beta   90.00
_cell.angle_gamma   90.00
#
_symmetry.space_group_name_H-M   'P 1'
#
loop_
_entity.id
_entity.type
_entity.pdbx_description
1 polymer ?
#
loop_
_entity_poly.entity_id
_entity_poly.type
_entity_poly.pdbx_seq_one_letter_code
_entity_poly.pdbx_strand_id
1 'polypeptide(L)'
;MTKWAATPNATDEGNLASYLSGGGRLLLSAQDYMKERSAATNFDSSYLGVASYQEVPNSQLNGVIGNPIGGNIGHVVLGSIPNFQNFADALGLSGAPSAFVNGVNQSTITSYESGNFKTAFFSTEWARIAAGNASAAQQTLSNAVNWFGGCPNAVPCIPPDVDCSGIVDIVDIILTAQAWNDYTQSGIFEADYDVNSDNVIDILDVMLVTAALGQSD
;
A
#
# COMPACT_ATOMS: atom_id res chain seq x y z
N MET A 1 -0.17 -24.83 -16.65
CA MET A 1 0.10 -23.75 -15.69
C MET A 1 -1.18 -22.95 -15.56
N THR A 2 -1.88 -23.09 -14.44
CA THR A 2 -3.19 -22.45 -14.26
C THR A 2 -2.96 -20.99 -13.91
N LYS A 3 -3.38 -20.07 -14.79
CA LYS A 3 -3.29 -18.63 -14.57
C LYS A 3 -4.16 -18.26 -13.35
N TRP A 4 -3.54 -17.82 -12.26
CA TRP A 4 -4.23 -17.58 -10.98
C TRP A 4 -4.76 -16.14 -10.80
N ALA A 5 -4.60 -15.25 -11.78
CA ALA A 5 -5.22 -13.93 -11.77
C ALA A 5 -5.54 -13.47 -13.20
N ALA A 6 -6.70 -12.81 -13.38
CA ALA A 6 -6.98 -12.08 -14.60
C ALA A 6 -6.36 -10.68 -14.47
N THR A 7 -5.39 -10.35 -15.32
CA THR A 7 -4.90 -8.97 -15.44
C THR A 7 -6.07 -8.03 -15.72
N PRO A 8 -6.08 -6.80 -15.13
CA PRO A 8 -7.09 -5.80 -15.42
C PRO A 8 -7.35 -5.70 -16.93
N ASN A 9 -8.59 -5.89 -17.36
CA ASN A 9 -8.94 -5.77 -18.77
C ASN A 9 -9.21 -4.29 -19.13
N ALA A 10 -9.59 -4.03 -20.38
CA ALA A 10 -9.86 -2.66 -20.84
C ALA A 10 -10.99 -1.95 -20.06
N THR A 11 -11.97 -2.69 -19.55
CA THR A 11 -13.04 -2.15 -18.69
C THR A 11 -12.48 -1.77 -17.32
N ASP A 12 -11.61 -2.60 -16.75
CA ASP A 12 -10.98 -2.32 -15.45
C ASP A 12 -10.08 -1.08 -15.54
N GLU A 13 -9.29 -0.95 -16.61
CA GLU A 13 -8.51 0.27 -16.89
C GLU A 13 -9.41 1.50 -17.05
N GLY A 14 -10.56 1.37 -17.72
CA GLY A 14 -11.53 2.47 -17.84
C GLY A 14 -12.10 2.92 -16.49
N ASN A 15 -12.38 1.95 -15.61
CA ASN A 15 -12.85 2.23 -14.25
C ASN A 15 -11.77 2.88 -13.39
N LEU A 16 -10.53 2.36 -13.45
CA LEU A 16 -9.38 2.93 -12.75
C LEU A 16 -9.04 4.33 -13.27
N ALA A 17 -9.12 4.55 -14.59
CA ALA A 17 -8.93 5.87 -15.20
C ALA A 17 -9.97 6.86 -14.70
N SER A 18 -11.23 6.44 -14.58
CA SER A 18 -12.30 7.28 -14.04
C SER A 18 -12.07 7.62 -12.56
N TYR A 19 -11.67 6.63 -11.76
CA TYR A 19 -11.30 6.83 -10.35
C TYR A 19 -10.14 7.82 -10.20
N LEU A 20 -9.08 7.65 -10.99
CA LEU A 20 -7.91 8.53 -10.96
C LEU A 20 -8.24 9.93 -11.49
N SER A 21 -9.03 10.06 -12.56
CA SER A 21 -9.52 11.36 -13.05
C SER A 21 -10.31 12.12 -11.98
N GLY A 22 -11.02 11.40 -11.11
CA GLY A 22 -11.72 11.95 -9.94
C GLY A 22 -10.81 12.40 -8.79
N GLY A 23 -9.49 12.23 -8.91
CA GLY A 23 -8.51 12.55 -7.87
C GLY A 23 -8.09 11.36 -7.01
N GLY A 24 -8.33 10.14 -7.48
CA GLY A 24 -7.97 8.90 -6.79
C GLY A 24 -6.48 8.72 -6.53
N ARG A 25 -6.17 7.71 -5.71
CA ARG A 25 -4.81 7.29 -5.34
C ARG A 25 -4.70 5.79 -5.55
N LEU A 26 -3.77 5.34 -6.40
CA LEU A 26 -3.66 3.93 -6.75
C LEU A 26 -2.26 3.39 -6.47
N LEU A 27 -2.16 2.32 -5.70
CA LEU A 27 -1.01 1.43 -5.71
C LEU A 27 -1.38 0.18 -6.51
N LEU A 28 -0.64 -0.11 -7.57
CA LEU A 28 -0.82 -1.30 -8.39
C LEU A 28 0.48 -2.11 -8.39
N SER A 29 0.44 -3.34 -7.87
CA SER A 29 1.54 -4.30 -7.99
C SER A 29 1.12 -5.45 -8.90
N ALA A 30 1.81 -5.56 -10.03
CA ALA A 30 1.52 -6.58 -11.03
C ALA A 30 2.71 -6.74 -11.98
N GLN A 31 3.48 -7.82 -11.81
CA GLN A 31 4.67 -8.08 -12.65
C GLN A 31 4.32 -8.46 -14.11
N ASP A 32 3.14 -9.01 -14.39
CA ASP A 32 2.76 -9.41 -15.76
C ASP A 32 1.85 -8.38 -16.47
N TYR A 33 1.50 -7.27 -15.79
CA TYR A 33 0.54 -6.32 -16.31
C TYR A 33 0.95 -5.76 -17.68
N MET A 34 2.20 -5.32 -17.81
CA MET A 34 2.68 -4.70 -19.05
C MET A 34 2.70 -5.67 -20.22
N LYS A 35 3.05 -6.93 -19.95
CA LYS A 35 3.03 -8.02 -20.94
C LYS A 35 1.64 -8.35 -21.42
N GLU A 36 0.69 -8.47 -20.50
CA GLU A 36 -0.67 -8.87 -20.83
C GLU A 36 -1.49 -7.74 -21.45
N ARG A 37 -1.18 -6.49 -21.12
CA ARG A 37 -1.80 -5.30 -21.73
C ARG A 37 -1.10 -4.81 -23.00
N SER A 38 0.08 -5.35 -23.29
CA SER A 38 0.94 -4.93 -24.41
C SER A 38 1.30 -3.45 -24.30
N ALA A 39 2.12 -3.09 -23.31
CA ALA A 39 2.41 -1.72 -22.88
C ALA A 39 2.41 -0.70 -24.03
N ALA A 40 1.30 0.02 -24.12
CA ALA A 40 0.93 1.00 -25.13
C ALA A 40 -0.54 1.42 -24.96
N THR A 41 -1.19 1.07 -23.84
CA THR A 41 -2.52 1.58 -23.59
C THR A 41 -2.41 3.06 -23.22
N ASN A 42 -3.48 3.81 -23.47
CA ASN A 42 -3.56 5.17 -22.95
C ASN A 42 -3.47 5.19 -21.42
N PHE A 43 -3.86 4.10 -20.75
CA PHE A 43 -3.80 3.99 -19.30
C PHE A 43 -2.35 3.98 -18.79
N ASP A 44 -1.47 3.20 -19.43
CA ASP A 44 -0.05 3.08 -19.05
C ASP A 44 0.63 4.45 -19.03
N SER A 45 0.48 5.21 -20.12
CA SER A 45 1.16 6.50 -20.28
C SER A 45 0.49 7.61 -19.48
N SER A 46 -0.84 7.61 -19.39
CA SER A 46 -1.60 8.70 -18.77
C SER A 46 -1.75 8.56 -17.26
N TYR A 47 -1.69 7.34 -16.70
CA TYR A 47 -1.94 7.10 -15.27
C TYR A 47 -0.83 6.33 -14.55
N LEU A 48 -0.06 5.47 -15.24
CA LEU A 48 1.09 4.77 -14.62
C LEU A 48 2.42 5.50 -14.88
N GLY A 49 2.45 6.38 -15.89
CA GLY A 49 3.63 7.11 -16.32
C GLY A 49 4.67 6.23 -17.00
N VAL A 50 4.21 5.24 -17.77
CA VAL A 50 5.05 4.25 -18.47
C VAL A 50 4.85 4.37 -19.97
N ALA A 51 5.94 4.48 -20.72
CA ALA A 51 5.98 4.53 -22.19
C ALA A 51 6.28 3.18 -22.83
N SER A 52 7.07 2.33 -22.15
CA SER A 52 7.51 1.04 -22.67
C SER A 52 7.90 0.12 -21.53
N TYR A 53 8.06 -1.17 -21.83
CA TYR A 53 8.56 -2.16 -20.88
C TYR A 53 9.52 -3.15 -21.54
N GLN A 54 10.30 -3.81 -20.70
CA GLN A 54 11.10 -4.97 -21.07
C GLN A 54 11.04 -5.97 -19.92
N GLU A 55 10.58 -7.19 -20.19
CA GLU A 55 10.62 -8.27 -19.20
C GLU A 55 12.08 -8.58 -18.85
N VAL A 56 12.45 -8.38 -17.59
CA VAL A 56 13.81 -8.61 -17.08
C VAL A 56 13.76 -9.33 -15.74
N PRO A 57 14.49 -10.45 -15.57
CA PRO A 57 14.54 -11.10 -14.27
C PRO A 57 15.22 -10.16 -13.27
N ASN A 58 14.44 -9.64 -12.32
CA ASN A 58 14.96 -8.81 -11.25
C ASN A 58 15.16 -9.58 -9.93
N SER A 59 16.30 -9.36 -9.27
CA SER A 59 16.63 -9.94 -7.96
C SER A 59 16.88 -8.90 -6.87
N GLN A 60 16.91 -7.61 -7.22
CA GLN A 60 17.19 -6.54 -6.27
C GLN A 60 16.59 -5.21 -6.68
N LEU A 61 16.32 -4.35 -5.70
CA LEU A 61 15.82 -3.00 -5.89
C LEU A 61 16.73 -2.02 -5.15
N ASN A 62 16.91 -0.84 -5.73
CA ASN A 62 17.56 0.28 -5.08
C ASN A 62 16.58 1.45 -5.06
N GLY A 63 16.28 1.94 -3.87
CA GLY A 63 15.48 3.14 -3.67
C GLY A 63 16.15 4.36 -4.28
N VAL A 64 15.40 5.16 -5.04
CA VAL A 64 15.91 6.37 -5.69
C VAL A 64 15.89 7.52 -4.69
N ILE A 65 17.07 8.02 -4.31
CA ILE A 65 17.23 9.13 -3.34
C ILE A 65 16.35 10.32 -3.73
N GLY A 66 15.64 10.87 -2.74
CA GLY A 66 14.71 12.00 -2.93
C GLY A 66 13.32 11.62 -3.43
N ASN A 67 13.10 10.37 -3.86
CA ASN A 67 11.75 9.89 -4.16
C ASN A 67 10.95 9.65 -2.86
N PRO A 68 9.67 10.05 -2.78
CA PRO A 68 8.88 9.93 -1.57
C PRO A 68 8.58 8.47 -1.17
N ILE A 69 8.57 7.53 -2.11
CA ILE A 69 8.29 6.11 -1.85
C ILE A 69 9.58 5.35 -1.55
N GLY A 70 10.60 5.48 -2.40
CA GLY A 70 11.82 4.68 -2.32
C GLY A 70 13.02 5.36 -1.66
N GLY A 71 13.00 6.68 -1.45
CA GLY A 71 14.21 7.47 -1.23
C GLY A 71 15.00 7.19 0.04
N ASN A 72 14.39 6.56 1.04
CA ASN A 72 15.04 6.16 2.31
C ASN A 72 15.12 4.64 2.50
N ILE A 73 14.68 3.83 1.53
CA ILE A 73 14.64 2.37 1.64
C ILE A 73 16.02 1.74 1.38
N GLY A 74 16.84 2.38 0.53
CA GLY A 74 18.17 1.88 0.18
C GLY A 74 18.13 0.64 -0.70
N HIS A 75 19.08 -0.28 -0.48
CA HIS A 75 19.21 -1.52 -1.25
C HIS A 75 18.36 -2.64 -0.66
N VAL A 76 17.58 -3.34 -1.50
CA VAL A 76 16.72 -4.46 -1.13
C VAL A 76 17.01 -5.65 -2.03
N VAL A 77 17.39 -6.78 -1.42
CA VAL A 77 17.46 -8.07 -2.11
C VAL A 77 16.05 -8.67 -2.13
N LEU A 78 15.56 -9.08 -3.30
CA LEU A 78 14.23 -9.67 -3.45
C LEU A 78 14.23 -11.14 -3.03
N GLY A 79 13.25 -11.51 -2.19
CA GLY A 79 13.07 -12.86 -1.71
C GLY A 79 12.61 -13.83 -2.80
N SER A 80 12.79 -15.12 -2.51
CA SER A 80 12.24 -16.22 -3.31
C SER A 80 10.89 -16.63 -2.75
N ILE A 81 9.91 -16.85 -3.62
CA ILE A 81 8.59 -17.37 -3.26
C ILE A 81 8.44 -18.76 -3.90
N PRO A 82 8.06 -19.80 -3.15
CA PRO A 82 7.85 -21.13 -3.73
C PRO A 82 6.84 -21.12 -4.88
N ASN A 83 7.16 -21.82 -5.98
CA ASN A 83 6.32 -21.93 -7.18
C ASN A 83 5.98 -20.60 -7.87
N PHE A 84 6.77 -19.56 -7.61
CA PHE A 84 6.63 -18.24 -8.23
C PHE A 84 7.65 -18.06 -9.34
N GLN A 85 7.18 -17.68 -10.52
CA GLN A 85 8.06 -17.28 -11.63
C GLN A 85 8.20 -15.77 -11.65
N ASN A 86 9.45 -15.31 -11.76
CA ASN A 86 9.79 -13.91 -11.83
C ASN A 86 9.60 -13.38 -13.25
N PHE A 87 8.60 -12.54 -13.42
CA PHE A 87 8.28 -11.84 -14.66
C PHE A 87 8.37 -10.32 -14.48
N ALA A 88 9.23 -9.84 -13.58
CA ALA A 88 9.37 -8.41 -13.37
C ALA A 88 9.74 -7.68 -14.66
N ASP A 89 9.30 -6.43 -14.78
CA ASP A 89 9.64 -5.57 -15.92
C ASP A 89 10.56 -4.42 -15.54
N ALA A 90 11.45 -4.07 -16.47
CA ALA A 90 12.06 -2.75 -16.54
C ALA A 90 11.14 -1.81 -17.32
N LEU A 91 11.02 -0.58 -16.83
CA LEU A 91 10.07 0.42 -17.33
C LEU A 91 10.80 1.56 -18.04
N GLY A 92 10.33 1.89 -19.24
CA GLY A 92 10.60 3.18 -19.88
C GLY A 92 9.57 4.19 -19.38
N LEU A 93 10.04 5.30 -18.80
CA LEU A 93 9.17 6.26 -18.12
C LEU A 93 8.56 7.30 -19.09
N SER A 94 7.33 7.71 -18.81
CA SER A 94 6.61 8.80 -19.48
C SER A 94 6.26 9.88 -18.46
N GLY A 95 7.26 10.68 -18.06
CA GLY A 95 7.08 11.82 -17.15
C GLY A 95 6.96 11.46 -15.66
N ALA A 96 6.75 10.19 -15.30
CA ALA A 96 6.81 9.77 -13.91
C ALA A 96 8.26 9.58 -13.42
N PRO A 97 8.59 9.95 -12.17
CA PRO A 97 9.85 9.57 -11.55
C PRO A 97 9.87 8.08 -11.17
N SER A 98 11.08 7.52 -11.15
CA SER A 98 11.33 6.17 -10.64
C SER A 98 11.43 6.22 -9.11
N ALA A 99 10.67 5.38 -8.42
CA ALA A 99 10.80 5.15 -6.99
C ALA A 99 11.91 4.14 -6.68
N PHE A 100 12.03 3.11 -7.51
CA PHE A 100 13.09 2.11 -7.42
C PHE A 100 13.65 1.80 -8.80
N VAL A 101 14.93 1.45 -8.82
CA VAL A 101 15.62 0.86 -9.97
C VAL A 101 16.14 -0.52 -9.62
N ASN A 102 16.32 -1.38 -10.63
CA ASN A 102 16.92 -2.69 -10.47
C ASN A 102 18.46 -2.63 -10.31
N GLY A 103 19.10 -3.80 -10.24
CA GLY A 103 20.54 -3.93 -10.10
C GLY A 103 21.41 -3.36 -11.23
N VAL A 104 20.80 -3.03 -12.37
CA VAL A 104 21.47 -2.44 -13.54
C VAL A 104 20.92 -1.04 -13.85
N ASN A 105 20.31 -0.38 -12.86
CA ASN A 105 19.78 0.98 -12.92
C ASN A 105 18.63 1.21 -13.92
N GLN A 106 17.82 0.19 -14.19
CA GLN A 106 16.56 0.35 -14.94
C GLN A 106 15.39 0.52 -13.98
N SER A 107 14.44 1.40 -14.30
CA SER A 107 13.26 1.66 -13.47
C SER A 107 12.35 0.44 -13.34
N THR A 108 11.81 0.21 -12.15
CA THR A 108 10.90 -0.92 -11.87
C THR A 108 9.68 -0.55 -11.02
N ILE A 109 9.74 0.60 -10.35
CA ILE A 109 8.61 1.13 -9.59
C ILE A 109 8.50 2.61 -9.92
N THR A 110 7.32 3.07 -10.33
CA THR A 110 7.05 4.49 -10.60
C THR A 110 6.30 5.12 -9.44
N SER A 111 6.42 6.45 -9.31
CA SER A 111 5.58 7.26 -8.43
C SER A 111 5.06 8.45 -9.23
N TYR A 112 3.98 8.25 -9.97
CA TYR A 112 3.43 9.27 -10.86
C TYR A 112 2.45 10.18 -10.13
N GLU A 113 2.71 11.48 -10.13
CA GLU A 113 1.79 12.52 -9.68
C GLU A 113 1.53 13.47 -10.84
N SER A 114 0.25 13.65 -11.18
CA SER A 114 -0.15 14.54 -12.26
C SER A 114 -1.51 15.15 -11.93
N GLY A 115 -1.56 16.48 -11.86
CA GLY A 115 -2.77 17.21 -11.51
C GLY A 115 -3.34 16.78 -10.16
N ASN A 116 -4.47 16.10 -10.19
CA ASN A 116 -5.23 15.71 -9.00
C ASN A 116 -5.05 14.25 -8.57
N PHE A 117 -4.30 13.41 -9.29
CA PHE A 117 -4.15 11.98 -8.99
C PHE A 117 -2.70 11.59 -8.65
N LYS A 118 -2.56 10.45 -7.96
CA LYS A 118 -1.25 9.82 -7.71
C LYS A 118 -1.33 8.32 -7.95
N THR A 119 -0.28 7.76 -8.53
CA THR A 119 -0.15 6.33 -8.79
C THR A 119 1.24 5.84 -8.41
N ALA A 120 1.31 4.72 -7.70
CA ALA A 120 2.54 3.95 -7.50
C ALA A 120 2.41 2.61 -8.24
N PHE A 121 3.14 2.43 -9.33
CA PHE A 121 3.09 1.19 -10.10
C PHE A 121 4.34 0.35 -9.86
N PHE A 122 4.14 -0.89 -9.41
CA PHE A 122 5.19 -1.87 -9.17
C PHE A 122 5.13 -2.91 -10.29
N SER A 123 6.09 -2.86 -11.22
CA SER A 123 6.26 -3.91 -12.25
C SER A 123 7.00 -5.14 -11.72
N THR A 124 7.14 -5.24 -10.42
CA THR A 124 7.61 -6.43 -9.70
C THR A 124 6.55 -6.81 -8.69
N GLU A 125 6.55 -8.09 -8.30
CA GLU A 125 5.66 -8.59 -7.28
C GLU A 125 6.02 -8.05 -5.89
N TRP A 126 5.08 -7.39 -5.23
CA TRP A 126 5.21 -6.87 -3.87
C TRP A 126 5.67 -7.93 -2.88
N ALA A 127 5.09 -9.13 -2.98
CA ALA A 127 5.39 -10.24 -2.08
C ALA A 127 6.88 -10.61 -2.07
N ARG A 128 7.64 -10.33 -3.15
CA ARG A 128 9.08 -10.58 -3.17
C ARG A 128 9.89 -9.57 -2.38
N ILE A 129 9.42 -8.33 -2.30
CA ILE A 129 10.02 -7.31 -1.41
C ILE A 129 9.82 -7.78 0.03
N ALA A 130 8.59 -8.14 0.40
CA ALA A 130 8.27 -8.63 1.74
C ALA A 130 9.03 -9.91 2.12
N ALA A 131 9.16 -10.87 1.20
CA ALA A 131 9.90 -12.11 1.42
C ALA A 131 11.42 -11.89 1.56
N GLY A 132 11.97 -10.85 0.93
CA GLY A 132 13.41 -10.53 1.00
C GLY A 132 13.77 -9.65 2.19
N ASN A 133 12.90 -8.68 2.51
CA ASN A 133 13.08 -7.76 3.62
C ASN A 133 11.71 -7.16 4.04
N ALA A 134 11.11 -7.75 5.08
CA ALA A 134 9.80 -7.33 5.58
C ALA A 134 9.77 -5.89 6.10
N SER A 135 10.87 -5.41 6.70
CA SER A 135 10.98 -4.03 7.19
C SER A 135 11.00 -3.03 6.03
N ALA A 136 11.78 -3.31 4.98
CA ALA A 136 11.80 -2.49 3.77
C ALA A 136 10.44 -2.49 3.05
N ALA A 137 9.74 -3.63 3.03
CA ALA A 137 8.39 -3.71 2.49
C ALA A 137 7.42 -2.84 3.32
N GLN A 138 7.36 -3.02 4.65
CA GLN A 138 6.50 -2.20 5.51
C GLN A 138 6.77 -0.70 5.32
N GLN A 139 8.04 -0.29 5.30
CA GLN A 139 8.41 1.10 5.12
C GLN A 139 8.06 1.62 3.72
N THR A 140 8.23 0.81 2.67
CA THR A 140 7.83 1.18 1.29
C THR A 140 6.32 1.44 1.20
N LEU A 141 5.51 0.58 1.83
CA LEU A 141 4.05 0.74 1.84
C LEU A 141 3.64 1.96 2.67
N SER A 142 4.24 2.14 3.85
CA SER A 142 4.02 3.31 4.69
C SER A 142 4.36 4.61 3.95
N ASN A 143 5.51 4.66 3.27
CA ASN A 143 5.90 5.79 2.45
C ASN A 143 4.90 6.06 1.32
N ALA A 144 4.40 5.02 0.64
CA ALA A 144 3.39 5.18 -0.41
C ALA A 144 2.06 5.74 0.14
N VAL A 145 1.58 5.23 1.28
CA VAL A 145 0.38 5.74 1.97
C VAL A 145 0.58 7.20 2.38
N ASN A 146 1.71 7.53 3.02
CA ASN A 146 2.06 8.90 3.40
C ASN A 146 2.12 9.83 2.17
N TRP A 147 2.72 9.38 1.08
CA TRP A 147 2.77 10.16 -0.16
C TRP A 147 1.39 10.39 -0.79
N PHE A 148 0.45 9.45 -0.64
CA PHE A 148 -0.93 9.62 -1.10
C PHE A 148 -1.73 10.65 -0.31
N GLY A 149 -1.24 11.05 0.86
CA GLY A 149 -1.91 11.96 1.79
C GLY A 149 -1.82 11.50 3.24
N GLY A 150 -1.24 10.32 3.49
CA GLY A 150 -1.22 9.68 4.79
C GLY A 150 -2.59 9.17 5.19
N CYS A 151 -2.67 8.66 6.41
CA CYS A 151 -3.91 8.77 7.15
C CYS A 151 -4.09 10.27 7.48
N PRO A 152 -5.32 10.81 7.54
CA PRO A 152 -5.57 12.09 8.20
C PRO A 152 -4.77 12.09 9.50
N ASN A 153 -4.06 13.20 9.80
CA ASN A 153 -3.30 13.30 11.05
C ASN A 153 -4.17 12.73 12.15
N ALA A 154 -3.72 11.62 12.75
CA ALA A 154 -4.33 11.13 13.96
C ALA A 154 -4.44 12.34 14.88
N VAL A 155 -5.67 12.78 15.17
CA VAL A 155 -5.92 13.37 16.48
C VAL A 155 -5.26 12.38 17.44
N PRO A 156 -4.37 12.81 18.36
CA PRO A 156 -3.75 11.85 19.27
C PRO A 156 -4.86 10.96 19.80
N CYS A 157 -4.84 9.65 19.50
CA CYS A 157 -5.87 8.75 19.97
C CYS A 157 -5.84 8.84 21.49
N ILE A 158 -6.79 9.56 22.05
CA ILE A 158 -6.97 9.69 23.48
C ILE A 158 -8.11 8.74 23.76
N PRO A 159 -7.87 7.62 24.47
CA PRO A 159 -8.95 6.77 24.91
C PRO A 159 -10.01 7.65 25.58
N PRO A 160 -11.26 7.62 25.10
CA PRO A 160 -11.87 6.52 24.35
C PRO A 160 -12.03 6.65 22.82
N ASP A 161 -11.45 7.66 22.16
CA ASP A 161 -11.39 7.74 20.68
C ASP A 161 -10.24 6.86 20.17
N VAL A 162 -10.59 5.67 19.66
CA VAL A 162 -9.63 4.61 19.26
C VAL A 162 -9.36 4.63 17.76
N ASP A 163 -10.18 5.31 16.95
CA ASP A 163 -9.95 5.48 15.52
C ASP A 163 -9.34 6.84 15.14
N CYS A 164 -9.07 7.68 16.14
CA CYS A 164 -8.45 9.00 16.07
C CYS A 164 -9.26 9.97 15.18
N SER A 165 -10.58 9.81 15.08
CA SER A 165 -11.43 10.65 14.23
C SER A 165 -11.73 12.02 14.85
N GLY A 166 -11.40 12.23 16.12
CA GLY A 166 -11.69 13.42 16.93
C GLY A 166 -13.08 13.40 17.57
N ILE A 167 -13.82 12.30 17.41
CA ILE A 167 -15.13 12.07 18.02
C ILE A 167 -15.23 10.61 18.44
N VAL A 168 -15.87 10.36 19.58
CA VAL A 168 -16.20 9.00 20.00
C VAL A 168 -17.55 8.63 19.40
N ASP A 169 -17.55 7.77 18.40
CA ASP A 169 -18.74 7.32 17.69
C ASP A 169 -18.92 5.79 17.70
N ILE A 170 -19.77 5.28 16.81
CA ILE A 170 -20.05 3.84 16.75
C ILE A 170 -18.88 3.03 16.18
N VAL A 171 -18.01 3.66 15.40
CA VAL A 171 -16.81 3.04 14.82
C VAL A 171 -15.85 2.67 15.93
N ASP A 172 -15.63 3.55 16.91
CA ASP A 172 -14.81 3.25 18.08
C ASP A 172 -15.29 1.99 18.82
N ILE A 173 -16.60 1.93 19.08
CA ILE A 173 -17.21 0.77 19.78
C ILE A 173 -16.99 -0.52 18.98
N ILE A 174 -17.17 -0.47 17.65
CA ILE A 174 -17.02 -1.63 16.77
C ILE A 174 -15.55 -2.08 16.75
N LEU A 175 -14.60 -1.15 16.67
CA LEU A 175 -13.19 -1.48 16.62
C LEU A 175 -12.70 -2.06 17.94
N THR A 176 -13.08 -1.49 19.09
CA THR A 176 -12.75 -2.07 20.41
C THR A 176 -13.40 -3.44 20.60
N ALA A 177 -14.64 -3.64 20.14
CA ALA A 177 -15.29 -4.95 20.19
C ALA A 177 -14.61 -5.99 19.27
N GLN A 178 -14.14 -5.56 18.09
CA GLN A 178 -13.36 -6.41 17.19
C GLN A 178 -12.00 -6.77 17.81
N ALA A 179 -11.30 -5.81 18.40
CA ALA A 179 -10.04 -6.03 19.10
C ALA A 179 -10.20 -7.01 20.27
N TRP A 180 -11.29 -6.91 21.04
CA TRP A 180 -11.63 -7.90 22.07
C TRP A 180 -11.84 -9.31 21.47
N ASN A 181 -12.56 -9.41 20.36
CA ASN A 181 -12.74 -10.69 19.67
C ASN A 181 -11.40 -11.27 19.17
N ASP A 182 -10.49 -10.44 18.65
CA ASP A 182 -9.18 -10.89 18.18
C ASP A 182 -8.24 -11.26 19.33
N TYR A 183 -8.30 -10.53 20.45
CA TYR A 183 -7.58 -10.88 21.68
C TYR A 183 -8.06 -12.22 22.25
N THR A 184 -9.36 -12.46 22.31
CA THR A 184 -9.92 -13.72 22.83
C THR A 184 -9.67 -14.93 21.91
N GLN A 185 -9.70 -14.75 20.59
CA GLN A 185 -9.49 -15.85 19.63
C GLN A 185 -8.01 -16.12 19.34
N SER A 186 -7.20 -15.08 19.27
CA SER A 186 -5.83 -15.15 18.73
C SER A 186 -4.75 -14.64 19.70
N GLY A 187 -5.13 -14.03 20.83
CA GLY A 187 -4.19 -13.45 21.79
C GLY A 187 -3.45 -12.22 21.26
N ILE A 188 -3.98 -11.58 20.21
CA ILE A 188 -3.40 -10.37 19.64
C ILE A 188 -3.75 -9.20 20.55
N PHE A 189 -2.73 -8.60 21.17
CA PHE A 189 -2.88 -7.43 22.03
C PHE A 189 -2.49 -6.17 21.26
N GLU A 190 -3.40 -5.21 21.26
CA GLU A 190 -3.25 -3.90 20.61
C GLU A 190 -3.56 -2.83 21.67
N ALA A 191 -2.51 -2.15 22.15
CA ALA A 191 -2.59 -1.25 23.31
C ALA A 191 -3.59 -0.09 23.13
N ASP A 192 -3.89 0.28 21.88
CA ASP A 192 -4.82 1.37 21.55
C ASP A 192 -6.28 1.03 21.92
N TYR A 193 -6.61 -0.26 22.11
CA TYR A 193 -7.94 -0.73 22.49
C TYR A 193 -8.08 -1.16 23.96
N ASP A 194 -7.00 -1.10 24.74
CA ASP A 194 -7.00 -1.26 26.21
C ASP A 194 -7.27 0.10 26.86
N VAL A 195 -8.53 0.50 26.81
CA VAL A 195 -9.01 1.83 27.21
C VAL A 195 -8.84 2.06 28.70
N ASN A 196 -8.89 1.00 29.50
CA ASN A 196 -8.74 1.07 30.95
C ASN A 196 -7.28 0.89 31.44
N SER A 197 -6.37 0.49 30.53
CA SER A 197 -4.95 0.26 30.78
C SER A 197 -4.62 -0.85 31.80
N ASP A 198 -5.43 -1.91 31.85
CA ASP A 198 -5.19 -3.08 32.72
C ASP A 198 -4.38 -4.21 32.03
N ASN A 199 -3.96 -3.99 30.78
CA ASN A 199 -3.29 -4.94 29.88
C ASN A 199 -4.16 -6.11 29.44
N VAL A 200 -5.48 -5.94 29.43
CA VAL A 200 -6.45 -6.89 28.92
C VAL A 200 -7.43 -6.12 28.05
N ILE A 201 -7.67 -6.58 26.82
CA ILE A 201 -8.77 -6.05 26.01
C ILE A 201 -10.00 -6.91 26.31
N ASP A 202 -10.98 -6.34 26.98
CA ASP A 202 -12.20 -7.03 27.36
C ASP A 202 -13.47 -6.18 27.23
N ILE A 203 -14.58 -6.68 27.80
CA ILE A 203 -15.87 -6.00 27.73
C ILE A 203 -15.86 -4.64 28.44
N LEU A 204 -14.98 -4.42 29.43
CA LEU A 204 -14.86 -3.15 30.14
C LEU A 204 -14.34 -2.06 29.22
N ASP A 205 -13.41 -2.36 28.31
CA ASP A 205 -12.93 -1.39 27.32
C ASP A 205 -14.06 -0.97 26.38
N VAL A 206 -14.82 -1.94 25.86
CA VAL A 206 -16.00 -1.67 25.01
C VAL A 206 -17.03 -0.82 25.76
N MET A 207 -17.26 -1.10 27.05
CA MET A 207 -18.18 -0.34 27.89
C MET A 207 -17.69 1.09 28.14
N LEU A 208 -16.37 1.31 28.28
CA LEU A 208 -15.81 2.65 28.45
C LEU A 208 -15.94 3.49 27.18
N VAL A 209 -15.68 2.90 26.01
CA VAL A 209 -15.94 3.57 24.72
C VAL A 209 -17.43 3.89 24.57
N THR A 210 -18.30 2.92 24.86
CA THR A 210 -19.75 3.10 24.79
C THR A 210 -20.24 4.21 25.74
N ALA A 211 -19.66 4.32 26.94
CA ALA A 211 -20.01 5.35 27.92
C ALA A 211 -19.59 6.76 27.48
N ALA A 212 -18.64 6.86 26.55
CA ALA A 212 -18.14 8.12 26.03
C ALA A 212 -18.72 8.50 24.67
N LEU A 213 -19.67 7.73 24.14
CA LEU A 213 -20.32 8.02 22.86
C LEU A 213 -20.83 9.47 22.77
N GLY A 214 -20.42 10.17 21.72
CA GLY A 214 -20.74 11.57 21.46
C GLY A 214 -19.81 12.58 22.15
N GLN A 215 -18.75 12.13 22.82
CA GLN A 215 -17.64 13.00 23.20
C GLN A 215 -16.83 13.41 21.97
N SER A 216 -16.21 14.58 22.03
CA SER A 216 -15.29 15.09 21.02
C SER A 216 -14.08 15.66 21.75
N ASP A 217 -12.90 15.50 21.17
CA ASP A 217 -11.65 16.05 21.70
C ASP A 217 -11.56 17.59 21.60
#